data_AF-A0A699RPI7-F1
#
_entry.id   AF-A0A699RPI7-F1
#
_cell.length_a   1.000
_cell.length_b   1.000
_cell.length_c   1.000
_cell.angle_alpha   90.00
_cell.angle_beta   90.00
_cell.angle_gamma   90.00
#
_symmetry.space_group_name_H-M   'P 1'
#
loop_
_entity.id
_entity.type
_entity.pdbx_description
1 polymer ?
#
loop_
_entity_poly.entity_id
_entity_poly.type
_entity_poly.pdbx_seq_one_letter_code
_entity_poly.pdbx_strand_id
1 'polypeptide(L)'
;MKEVILFYNGLNVLTRQILKSKGAIPNKTSAYAKIVIQEMTEYSQKWHNGTSSKSRSTETSDKLATLQDQLNNFKREIKKVNEKVYVAQVRCELCKGPHYPKDCQLKEEWNALEEAYYT
;
A
#
# COMPACT_ATOMS: atom_id res chain seq x y z
N MET A 1 42.31 15.29 22.94
CA MET A 1 41.10 14.76 23.62
C MET A 1 39.93 15.72 23.52
N LYS A 2 40.06 16.99 23.95
CA LYS A 2 38.99 18.00 23.86
C LYS A 2 38.37 18.13 22.46
N GLU A 3 39.18 18.19 21.41
CA GLU A 3 38.72 18.27 20.02
C GLU A 3 37.92 17.03 19.56
N VAL A 4 38.35 15.83 19.96
CA VAL A 4 37.66 14.57 19.64
C VAL A 4 36.28 14.52 20.30
N ILE A 5 36.18 15.03 21.53
CA ILE A 5 34.92 15.10 22.28
C ILE A 5 33.96 16.12 21.64
N LEU A 6 34.47 17.32 21.28
CA LEU A 6 33.69 18.34 20.57
C LEU A 6 33.15 17.82 19.23
N PHE A 7 34.00 17.18 18.43
CA PHE A 7 33.60 16.54 17.18
C PHE A 7 32.54 15.45 17.41
N TYR A 8 32.77 14.55 18.36
CA TYR A 8 31.84 13.46 18.70
C TYR A 8 30.46 13.97 19.14
N ASN A 9 30.42 15.05 19.92
CA ASN A 9 29.18 15.67 20.40
C ASN A 9 28.39 16.35 19.27
N GLY A 10 29.08 16.84 18.22
CA GLY A 10 28.44 17.43 17.04
C GLY A 10 27.81 16.42 16.07
N LEU A 11 28.08 15.12 16.21
CA LEU A 11 27.51 14.09 15.35
C LEU A 11 26.04 13.81 15.68
N ASN A 12 25.26 13.33 14.71
CA ASN A 12 23.89 12.88 15.00
C ASN A 12 23.90 11.59 15.86
N VAL A 13 22.73 11.27 16.44
CA VAL A 13 22.57 10.12 17.36
C VAL A 13 22.98 8.79 16.74
N LEU A 14 22.58 8.55 15.49
CA LEU A 14 22.84 7.29 14.79
C LEU A 14 24.34 7.10 14.55
N THR A 15 25.03 8.14 14.06
CA THR A 15 26.48 8.09 13.86
C THR A 15 27.21 7.81 15.16
N ARG A 16 26.81 8.45 16.28
CA ARG A 16 27.39 8.17 17.59
C ARG A 16 27.17 6.73 18.08
N GLN A 17 26.02 6.13 17.80
CA GLN A 17 25.74 4.72 18.14
C GLN A 17 26.64 3.77 17.36
N ILE A 18 26.83 4.02 16.06
CA ILE A 18 27.74 3.24 15.22
C ILE A 18 29.17 3.34 15.76
N LEU A 19 29.62 4.54 16.12
CA LEU A 19 30.93 4.76 16.74
C LEU A 19 31.11 3.98 18.05
N LYS A 20 30.10 3.97 18.93
CA LYS A 20 30.14 3.23 20.20
C LYS A 20 30.24 1.72 20.01
N SER A 21 29.68 1.17 18.92
CA SER A 21 29.74 -0.27 18.63
C SER A 21 31.17 -0.79 18.41
N LYS A 22 32.11 0.10 18.02
CA LYS A 22 33.54 -0.19 17.84
C LYS A 22 34.38 0.13 19.09
N GLY A 23 33.73 0.47 20.20
CA GLY A 23 34.34 0.85 21.48
C GLY A 23 34.22 2.36 21.77
N ALA A 24 34.44 2.75 23.03
CA ALA A 24 34.28 4.13 23.47
C ALA A 24 35.38 5.05 22.90
N ILE A 25 35.13 5.65 21.72
CA ILE A 25 36.03 6.61 21.06
C ILE A 25 36.46 7.76 21.97
N PRO A 26 35.60 8.35 22.82
CA PRO A 26 36.01 9.41 23.73
C PRO A 26 37.07 9.02 24.74
N ASN A 27 37.37 7.72 24.90
CA ASN A 27 38.39 7.20 25.83
C ASN A 27 39.67 6.74 25.11
N LYS A 28 39.77 6.93 23.78
CA LYS A 28 40.92 6.49 22.98
C LYS A 28 41.86 7.65 22.65
N THR A 29 43.12 7.35 22.37
CA THR A 29 44.11 8.36 21.97
C THR A 29 43.70 9.05 20.66
N SER A 30 44.14 10.30 20.47
CA SER A 30 43.83 11.09 19.26
C SER A 30 44.21 10.35 17.97
N ALA A 31 45.35 9.65 17.97
CA ALA A 31 45.81 8.85 16.84
C ALA A 31 44.83 7.71 16.49
N TYR A 32 44.36 6.97 17.50
CA TYR A 32 43.41 5.88 17.29
C TYR A 32 42.04 6.39 16.83
N ALA A 33 41.57 7.51 17.38
CA ALA A 33 40.31 8.12 16.95
C ALA A 33 40.34 8.52 15.46
N LYS A 34 41.47 9.03 14.96
CA LYS A 34 41.65 9.34 13.54
C LYS A 34 41.58 8.09 12.65
N ILE A 35 42.24 6.99 13.04
CA ILE A 35 42.21 5.72 12.31
C ILE A 35 40.77 5.21 12.19
N VAL A 36 40.04 5.18 13.31
CA VAL A 36 38.65 4.70 13.34
C VAL A 36 37.73 5.53 12.45
N ILE A 37 37.89 6.86 12.45
CA ILE A 37 37.11 7.76 11.57
C ILE A 37 37.46 7.49 10.10
N GLN A 38 38.75 7.35 9.77
CA GLN A 38 39.23 7.08 8.42
C GLN A 38 38.68 5.75 7.87
N GLU A 39 38.77 4.68 8.66
CA GLU A 39 38.20 3.36 8.30
C GLU A 39 36.70 3.45 8.01
N MET A 40 35.96 4.26 8.77
CA MET A 40 34.53 4.45 8.54
C MET A 40 34.22 5.24 7.28
N THR A 41 35.01 6.25 6.94
CA THR A 41 34.87 6.96 5.67
C THR A 41 35.20 6.08 4.48
N GLU A 42 36.20 5.21 4.57
CA GLU A 42 36.54 4.26 3.51
C GLU A 42 35.47 3.17 3.36
N TYR A 43 34.96 2.66 4.49
CA TYR A 43 33.87 1.70 4.50
C TYR A 43 32.58 2.29 3.91
N SER A 44 32.19 3.50 4.31
CA SER A 44 30.98 4.15 3.79
C SER A 44 31.07 4.39 2.28
N GLN A 45 32.22 4.83 1.76
CA GLN A 45 32.43 4.96 0.32
C GLN A 45 32.29 3.63 -0.42
N LYS A 46 32.85 2.53 0.11
CA LYS A 46 32.66 1.19 -0.47
C LYS A 46 31.20 0.76 -0.50
N TRP A 47 30.43 1.05 0.56
CA TRP A 47 28.99 0.77 0.59
C TRP A 47 28.21 1.56 -0.46
N HIS A 48 28.50 2.85 -0.63
CA HIS A 48 27.83 3.68 -1.63
C HIS A 48 28.19 3.25 -3.06
N ASN A 49 29.44 2.83 -3.29
CA ASN A 49 29.89 2.40 -4.61
C ASN A 49 29.43 0.96 -4.97
N GLY A 50 29.23 0.07 -3.99
CA GLY A 50 28.75 -1.30 -4.21
C GLY A 50 27.22 -1.45 -4.28
N THR A 51 26.47 -0.51 -3.69
CA THR A 51 24.99 -0.62 -3.60
C THR A 51 24.27 -0.03 -4.81
N SER A 52 24.95 0.76 -5.65
CA SER A 52 24.34 1.44 -6.80
C SER A 52 23.90 0.51 -7.94
N SER A 53 24.24 -0.79 -7.92
CA SER A 53 23.85 -1.75 -8.96
C SER A 53 22.69 -2.66 -8.55
N LYS A 54 22.08 -2.46 -7.38
CA LYS A 54 20.87 -3.22 -7.02
C LYS A 54 19.75 -2.75 -7.93
N SER A 55 19.51 -3.52 -8.99
CA SER A 55 18.40 -3.36 -9.92
C SER A 55 17.17 -2.92 -9.14
N ARG A 56 16.62 -1.75 -9.49
CA ARG A 56 15.28 -1.35 -9.05
C ARG A 56 14.37 -2.55 -9.34
N SER A 57 13.96 -3.26 -8.29
CA SER A 57 13.24 -4.53 -8.40
C SER A 57 11.96 -4.34 -9.22
N THR A 58 12.01 -4.76 -10.48
CA THR A 58 10.85 -4.87 -11.37
C THR A 58 9.82 -5.85 -10.83
N GLU A 59 10.27 -6.89 -10.12
CA GLU A 59 9.42 -7.88 -9.45
C GLU A 59 8.40 -7.28 -8.47
N THR A 60 8.76 -6.18 -7.78
CA THR A 60 7.83 -5.51 -6.85
C THR A 60 6.74 -4.76 -7.61
N SER A 61 7.09 -4.19 -8.77
CA SER A 61 6.14 -3.48 -9.64
C SER A 61 5.14 -4.44 -10.28
N ASP A 62 5.60 -5.62 -10.73
CA ASP A 62 4.73 -6.63 -11.35
C ASP A 62 3.75 -7.24 -10.33
N LYS A 63 4.21 -7.47 -9.10
CA LYS A 63 3.35 -7.92 -7.99
C LYS A 63 2.31 -6.86 -7.61
N LEU A 64 2.65 -5.58 -7.68
CA LEU A 64 1.69 -4.50 -7.46
C LEU A 64 0.62 -4.43 -8.55
N ALA A 65 1.01 -4.61 -9.82
CA ALA A 65 0.07 -4.64 -10.93
C ALA A 65 -0.94 -5.79 -10.79
N THR A 66 -0.48 -6.99 -10.45
CA THR A 66 -1.36 -8.15 -10.26
C THR A 66 -2.33 -7.96 -9.09
N LEU A 67 -1.90 -7.37 -7.97
CA LEU A 67 -2.78 -7.01 -6.85
C LEU A 67 -3.84 -5.97 -7.26
N GLN A 68 -3.48 -5.01 -8.10
CA GLN A 68 -4.42 -3.98 -8.56
C GLN A 68 -5.50 -4.56 -9.47
N ASP A 69 -5.15 -5.51 -10.35
CA ASP A 69 -6.11 -6.22 -11.18
C ASP A 69 -7.09 -7.06 -10.35
N GLN A 70 -6.59 -7.75 -9.32
CA GLN A 70 -7.43 -8.49 -8.37
C GLN A 70 -8.42 -7.57 -7.65
N LEU A 71 -7.97 -6.42 -7.16
CA LEU A 71 -8.85 -5.42 -6.52
C LEU A 71 -9.93 -4.89 -7.47
N ASN A 72 -9.57 -4.63 -8.73
CA ASN A 72 -10.52 -4.22 -9.75
C ASN A 72 -11.56 -5.29 -10.06
N ASN A 73 -11.16 -6.57 -10.05
CA ASN A 73 -12.09 -7.69 -10.20
C ASN A 73 -13.07 -7.77 -9.02
N PHE A 74 -12.57 -7.71 -7.77
CA PHE A 74 -13.41 -7.70 -6.57
C PHE A 74 -14.43 -6.55 -6.58
N LYS A 75 -14.00 -5.35 -6.98
CA LYS A 75 -14.90 -4.19 -7.10
C LYS A 75 -16.07 -4.45 -8.05
N ARG A 76 -15.84 -5.14 -9.18
CA ARG A 76 -16.91 -5.50 -10.13
C ARG A 76 -17.87 -6.53 -9.55
N GLU A 77 -17.34 -7.56 -8.88
CA GLU A 77 -18.16 -8.62 -8.27
C GLU A 77 -19.03 -8.07 -7.13
N ILE A 78 -18.48 -7.20 -6.27
CA ILE A 78 -19.25 -6.51 -5.22
C ILE A 78 -20.40 -5.69 -5.84
N LYS A 79 -20.15 -4.97 -6.94
CA LYS A 79 -21.19 -4.21 -7.63
C LYS A 79 -22.33 -5.12 -8.13
N LYS A 80 -22.00 -6.26 -8.74
CA LYS A 80 -23.00 -7.26 -9.21
C LYS A 80 -23.82 -7.82 -8.05
N VAL A 81 -23.18 -8.18 -6.95
CA VAL A 81 -23.87 -8.69 -5.76
C VAL A 81 -24.80 -7.63 -5.19
N ASN A 82 -24.33 -6.38 -5.06
CA ASN A 82 -25.15 -5.28 -4.56
C ASN A 82 -26.40 -5.03 -5.41
N GLU A 83 -26.28 -5.10 -6.74
CA GLU A 83 -27.41 -4.97 -7.66
C GLU A 83 -28.42 -6.10 -7.47
N LYS A 84 -27.97 -7.36 -7.34
CA LYS A 84 -28.85 -8.50 -7.06
C LYS A 84 -29.56 -8.38 -5.72
N VAL A 85 -28.86 -7.94 -4.67
CA VAL A 85 -29.44 -7.71 -3.35
C VAL A 85 -30.51 -6.63 -3.42
N TYR A 86 -30.21 -5.51 -4.09
CA TYR A 86 -31.18 -4.42 -4.29
C TYR A 86 -32.44 -4.91 -5.00
N VAL A 87 -32.28 -5.66 -6.09
CA VAL A 87 -33.41 -6.24 -6.84
C VAL A 87 -34.25 -7.20 -6.00
N ALA A 88 -33.61 -8.07 -5.21
CA ALA A 88 -34.30 -8.99 -4.31
C ALA A 88 -35.02 -8.27 -3.15
N GLN A 89 -34.52 -7.12 -2.72
CA GLN A 89 -35.09 -6.32 -1.63
C GLN A 89 -36.28 -5.48 -2.11
N VAL A 90 -36.13 -4.75 -3.21
CA VAL A 90 -37.20 -3.86 -3.72
C VAL A 90 -38.39 -4.67 -4.21
N ARG A 91 -38.13 -5.83 -4.84
CA ARG A 91 -39.13 -6.72 -5.49
C ARG A 91 -40.00 -5.98 -6.52
N CYS A 92 -40.56 -6.72 -7.46
CA CYS A 92 -41.54 -6.16 -8.37
C CYS A 92 -42.87 -5.94 -7.63
N GLU A 93 -43.46 -4.76 -7.74
CA GLU A 93 -44.74 -4.46 -7.06
C GLU A 93 -45.89 -5.31 -7.59
N LEU A 94 -45.91 -5.59 -8.90
CA LEU A 94 -46.96 -6.34 -9.60
C LEU A 94 -46.93 -7.84 -9.28
N CYS A 95 -45.78 -8.49 -9.45
CA CYS A 95 -45.67 -9.95 -9.33
C CYS A 95 -44.94 -10.42 -8.05
N LYS A 96 -44.44 -9.49 -7.22
CA LYS A 96 -43.59 -9.75 -6.05
C LYS A 96 -42.28 -10.51 -6.36
N GLY A 97 -41.89 -10.58 -7.63
CA GLY A 97 -40.70 -11.28 -8.13
C GLY A 97 -39.40 -10.50 -7.94
N PRO A 98 -38.24 -11.18 -8.01
CA PRO A 98 -36.92 -10.57 -7.82
C PRO A 98 -36.38 -9.97 -9.13
N HIS A 99 -37.10 -8.98 -9.67
CA HIS A 99 -36.68 -8.19 -10.82
C HIS A 99 -37.18 -6.75 -10.67
N TYR A 100 -36.62 -5.82 -11.46
CA TYR A 100 -37.13 -4.45 -11.46
C TYR A 100 -38.54 -4.39 -12.04
N PRO A 101 -39.40 -3.46 -11.58
CA PRO A 101 -40.75 -3.30 -12.12
C PRO A 101 -40.79 -3.05 -13.64
N LYS A 102 -39.79 -2.35 -14.19
CA LYS A 102 -39.66 -2.08 -15.63
C LYS A 102 -39.43 -3.35 -16.48
N ASP A 103 -38.94 -4.42 -15.87
CA ASP A 103 -38.62 -5.68 -16.54
C ASP A 103 -39.75 -6.72 -16.34
N CYS A 104 -40.90 -6.30 -15.78
CA CYS A 104 -42.05 -7.17 -15.51
C CYS A 104 -42.88 -7.40 -16.77
N GLN A 105 -42.99 -8.66 -17.21
CA GLN A 105 -43.82 -9.05 -18.36
C GLN A 105 -45.32 -8.93 -18.08
N LEU A 106 -45.74 -9.02 -16.81
CA LEU A 106 -47.15 -8.92 -16.43
C LEU A 106 -47.70 -7.49 -16.54
N LYS A 107 -46.87 -6.48 -16.83
CA LYS A 107 -47.31 -5.10 -16.93
C LYS A 107 -48.34 -4.89 -18.05
N GLU A 108 -48.14 -5.54 -19.20
CA GLU A 108 -49.07 -5.46 -20.34
C GLU A 108 -50.38 -6.19 -20.04
N GLU A 109 -50.30 -7.35 -19.38
CA GLU A 109 -51.48 -8.14 -18.99
C GLU A 109 -52.33 -7.43 -17.93
N TRP A 110 -51.72 -6.80 -16.92
CA TRP A 110 -52.44 -6.02 -15.91
C TRP A 110 -53.13 -4.79 -16.51
N ASN A 111 -52.47 -4.07 -17.42
CA ASN A 111 -53.08 -2.93 -18.09
C ASN A 111 -54.30 -3.34 -18.93
N ALA A 112 -54.21 -4.46 -19.65
CA ALA A 112 -55.32 -4.98 -20.45
C ALA A 112 -56.50 -5.45 -19.58
N LEU A 113 -56.23 -6.07 -18.42
CA LEU A 113 -57.24 -6.46 -17.44
C LEU A 113 -57.93 -5.25 -16.81
N GLU A 114 -57.18 -4.19 -16.51
CA GLU A 114 -57.72 -2.95 -15.92
C GLU A 114 -58.62 -2.23 -16.92
N GLU A 115 -58.21 -2.11 -18.19
CA GLU A 115 -59.06 -1.57 -19.26
C GLU A 115 -60.37 -2.37 -19.42
N ALA A 116 -60.29 -3.71 -19.42
CA ALA A 116 -61.47 -4.57 -19.54
C ALA A 116 -62.42 -4.49 -18.32
N TYR A 117 -61.94 -4.08 -17.14
CA TYR A 117 -62.79 -3.93 -15.95
C TYR A 117 -63.63 -2.65 -15.97
N TYR A 118 -63.17 -1.62 -16.68
CA TYR A 118 -63.82 -0.32 -16.78
C TYR A 118 -64.54 -0.07 -18.12
N THR A 119 -64.65 -1.09 -18.98
CA THR A 119 -65.36 -1.05 -20.27
C THR A 119 -66.57 -1.97 -20.24
#